data_AF-A0A366WHE3-F1
#
_entry.id   AF-A0A366WHE3-F1
#
_cell.length_a   1.000
_cell.length_b   1.000
_cell.length_c   1.000
_cell.angle_alpha   90.00
_cell.angle_beta   90.00
_cell.angle_gamma   90.00
#
_symmetry.space_group_name_H-M   'P 1'
#
loop_
_entity.id
_entity.type
_entity.pdbx_description
1 polymer ?
#
loop_
_entity_poly.entity_id
_entity_poly.type
_entity_poly.pdbx_seq_one_letter_code
_entity_poly.pdbx_strand_id
1 'polypeptide(L)'
;MSNITFNWLRRVATPALAVSITLLLLPSLPASAGQTTSYTLPQQAYNQSRARDYKVYVPDNIQSPAPMVMALHGCKQTNDDVLSDWGLKAAADQYGFILVAPYITSYDGLRNQNCWGFWFDHHRHQGAGEVEDLYQIALEVESNYAVDPQRRYITGLSSGGAMTVVAAVTHNEYWAAAAPAAGIPYGEDASSVSLSGQCPGSATFHSVSQVVSDMEAELDEAYPIPLMVLQNNNDCTVIKTSADHIRDAHLKAFGDPAFDTPDEARAESAACSPYYQNNYGCIRTRYTQDGTSGSRSLVETVYLDGPLSTPDLQDTDHGHYWVGGEDGNNGKWAIRTGPSYPDIIWSFFAAHSRDGTAPEGFPVITLIGDNPMSVALNSSFTDPGATAEDAEDGSVAVTADCSSVNVSAAGTYSCIYTATDADANVTTAERQVEVWDPTAPTETCEQVSASPSAHVSAGRAYAGGNYNLRAYANGDDADIGGSFDSWSNVVLYEGDPGRWFASEPAACGGNDNAGGNGDDPFSCQDWNASNLSHNMAGRAYYAGGYYSTGGDDYLGAIPGGYAWVKETSEGVFEQGQCQ
;
A
#
# COMPACT_ATOMS: atom_id res chain seq x y z
N MET A 1 66.34 -27.47 -61.60
CA MET A 1 67.21 -26.27 -61.54
C MET A 1 66.76 -25.52 -60.30
N SER A 2 67.34 -25.84 -59.15
CA SER A 2 68.51 -25.19 -58.56
C SER A 2 68.13 -23.90 -57.83
N ASN A 3 68.54 -23.84 -56.55
CA ASN A 3 68.93 -22.62 -55.83
C ASN A 3 67.78 -21.70 -55.37
N ILE A 4 67.78 -21.02 -54.22
CA ILE A 4 68.78 -20.74 -53.17
C ILE A 4 68.01 -20.20 -51.94
N THR A 5 68.44 -20.63 -50.76
CA THR A 5 68.41 -20.05 -49.40
C THR A 5 67.93 -18.58 -49.17
N PHE A 6 67.14 -18.28 -48.12
CA PHE A 6 67.57 -17.87 -46.75
C PHE A 6 66.39 -17.34 -45.90
N ASN A 7 66.41 -17.69 -44.61
CA ASN A 7 65.60 -17.16 -43.51
C ASN A 7 65.66 -15.62 -43.41
N TRP A 8 64.65 -14.98 -42.79
CA TRP A 8 64.77 -14.30 -41.48
C TRP A 8 63.46 -13.55 -41.10
N LEU A 9 62.90 -13.92 -39.94
CA LEU A 9 62.28 -13.06 -38.92
C LEU A 9 61.10 -12.12 -39.30
N ARG A 10 59.88 -12.45 -38.83
CA ARG A 10 59.24 -11.85 -37.63
C ARG A 10 57.72 -12.05 -37.60
N ARG A 11 57.26 -12.58 -36.45
CA ARG A 11 56.00 -12.33 -35.73
C ARG A 11 54.69 -12.47 -36.53
N VAL A 12 54.04 -13.60 -36.32
CA VAL A 12 52.61 -13.84 -36.59
C VAL A 12 51.78 -12.86 -35.75
N ALA A 13 51.04 -11.98 -36.43
CA ALA A 13 49.94 -11.23 -35.84
C ALA A 13 48.71 -12.14 -35.84
N THR A 14 48.15 -12.43 -34.66
CA THR A 14 46.82 -13.02 -34.51
C THR A 14 45.76 -11.93 -34.70
N PRO A 15 44.66 -12.20 -35.44
CA PRO A 15 43.60 -11.22 -35.62
C PRO A 15 42.73 -11.19 -34.35
N ALA A 16 42.50 -9.99 -33.82
CA ALA A 16 41.49 -9.76 -32.80
C ALA A 16 40.10 -9.91 -33.44
N LEU A 17 39.34 -10.92 -33.02
CA LEU A 17 37.89 -10.95 -33.25
C LEU A 17 37.25 -9.87 -32.36
N ALA A 18 36.75 -8.81 -32.98
CA ALA A 18 35.82 -7.90 -32.33
C ALA A 18 34.46 -8.60 -32.22
N VAL A 19 34.11 -9.06 -31.02
CA VAL A 19 32.74 -9.47 -30.70
C VAL A 19 31.97 -8.19 -30.40
N SER A 20 31.16 -7.74 -31.35
CA SER A 20 30.16 -6.70 -31.14
C SER A 20 29.09 -7.26 -30.19
N ILE A 21 29.16 -6.87 -28.92
CA ILE A 21 28.08 -7.07 -27.94
C ILE A 21 26.98 -6.08 -28.33
N THR A 22 25.99 -6.56 -29.07
CA THR A 22 24.73 -5.84 -29.25
C THR A 22 23.97 -5.97 -27.94
N LEU A 23 23.94 -4.89 -27.16
CA LEU A 23 23.11 -4.77 -25.97
C LEU A 23 21.65 -4.84 -26.43
N LEU A 24 21.01 -6.00 -26.28
CA LEU A 24 19.56 -6.13 -26.41
C LEU A 24 18.96 -5.41 -25.20
N LEU A 25 18.61 -4.13 -25.39
CA LEU A 25 17.64 -3.45 -24.56
C LEU A 25 16.35 -4.25 -24.65
N LEU A 26 16.12 -5.12 -23.66
CA LEU A 26 14.77 -5.62 -23.40
C LEU A 26 13.95 -4.39 -23.03
N PRO A 27 12.86 -4.07 -23.75
CA PRO A 27 11.96 -3.04 -23.30
C PRO A 27 11.46 -3.49 -21.93
N SER A 28 11.65 -2.65 -20.91
CA SER A 28 10.88 -2.73 -19.67
C SER A 28 9.41 -2.82 -20.08
N LEU A 29 8.79 -3.98 -19.84
CA LEU A 29 7.35 -4.09 -20.01
C LEU A 29 6.75 -3.01 -19.11
N PRO A 30 5.92 -2.09 -19.64
CA PRO A 30 5.18 -1.19 -18.77
C PRO A 30 4.40 -2.05 -17.78
N ALA A 31 4.34 -1.64 -16.51
CA ALA A 31 3.38 -2.19 -15.57
C ALA A 31 2.01 -2.24 -16.28
N SER A 32 1.42 -3.44 -16.34
CA SER A 32 0.16 -3.63 -17.05
C SER A 32 -0.90 -2.79 -16.33
N ALA A 33 -1.41 -1.74 -16.98
CA ALA A 33 -2.38 -0.85 -16.37
C ALA A 33 -3.79 -1.33 -16.71
N GLY A 34 -4.52 -1.86 -15.74
CA GLY A 34 -5.91 -2.29 -15.92
C GLY A 34 -6.88 -1.14 -16.20
N GLN A 35 -8.13 -1.50 -16.53
CA GLN A 35 -9.20 -0.56 -16.84
C GLN A 35 -10.18 -0.41 -15.68
N THR A 36 -10.43 0.82 -15.24
CA THR A 36 -11.54 1.16 -14.33
C THR A 36 -12.77 1.57 -15.11
N THR A 37 -13.91 0.94 -14.83
CA THR A 37 -15.23 1.31 -15.39
C THR A 37 -16.20 1.68 -14.26
N SER A 38 -16.98 2.74 -14.46
CA SER A 38 -17.99 3.20 -13.49
C SER A 38 -19.38 2.73 -13.91
N TYR A 39 -20.17 2.32 -12.93
CA TYR A 39 -21.52 1.79 -13.08
C TYR A 39 -22.45 2.39 -12.00
N THR A 40 -23.75 2.24 -12.22
CA THR A 40 -24.78 2.55 -11.24
C THR A 40 -25.76 1.39 -11.19
N LEU A 41 -25.83 0.70 -10.06
CA LEU A 41 -26.92 -0.20 -9.75
C LEU A 41 -28.16 0.68 -9.49
N PRO A 42 -29.23 0.60 -10.31
CA PRO A 42 -30.45 1.35 -10.03
C PRO A 42 -31.12 0.83 -8.75
N GLN A 43 -31.98 1.66 -8.15
CA GLN A 43 -32.80 1.22 -7.02
C GLN A 43 -33.63 -0.01 -7.39
N GLN A 44 -33.56 -1.04 -6.54
CA GLN A 44 -34.27 -2.31 -6.71
C GLN A 44 -35.63 -2.28 -6.01
N ALA A 45 -36.44 -3.33 -6.25
CA ALA A 45 -37.81 -3.42 -5.75
C ALA A 45 -37.93 -3.83 -4.27
N TYR A 46 -36.86 -4.36 -3.66
CA TYR A 46 -36.88 -4.79 -2.27
C TYR A 46 -36.79 -3.61 -1.28
N ASN A 47 -37.14 -3.88 -0.03
CA ASN A 47 -37.27 -2.87 0.99
C ASN A 47 -35.94 -2.15 1.24
N GLN A 48 -35.98 -0.82 1.35
CA GLN A 48 -34.81 0.04 1.64
C GLN A 48 -33.67 -0.03 0.61
N SER A 49 -33.88 -0.64 -0.56
CA SER A 49 -32.95 -0.52 -1.69
C SER A 49 -32.79 0.94 -2.10
N ARG A 50 -31.58 1.30 -2.54
CA ARG A 50 -31.28 2.60 -3.14
C ARG A 50 -30.36 2.39 -4.33
N ALA A 51 -30.31 3.40 -5.21
CA ALA A 51 -29.31 3.40 -6.27
C ALA A 51 -27.89 3.49 -5.65
N ARG A 52 -26.95 2.74 -6.21
CA ARG A 52 -25.54 2.67 -5.79
C ARG A 52 -24.63 2.86 -6.97
N ASP A 53 -23.73 3.82 -6.89
CA ASP A 53 -22.61 3.88 -7.82
C ASP A 53 -21.54 2.89 -7.39
N TYR A 54 -20.86 2.28 -8.35
CA TYR A 54 -19.74 1.41 -8.08
C TYR A 54 -18.73 1.48 -9.23
N LYS A 55 -17.48 1.17 -8.92
CA LYS A 55 -16.40 1.06 -9.92
C LYS A 55 -15.87 -0.36 -9.95
N VAL A 56 -15.52 -0.83 -11.14
CA VAL A 56 -14.87 -2.12 -11.36
C VAL A 56 -13.53 -1.86 -12.02
N TYR A 57 -12.46 -2.34 -11.40
CA TYR A 57 -11.11 -2.38 -11.97
C TYR A 57 -10.79 -3.79 -12.46
N VAL A 58 -10.34 -3.89 -13.71
CA VAL A 58 -9.98 -5.16 -14.35
C VAL A 58 -8.56 -5.06 -14.92
N PRO A 59 -7.61 -5.86 -14.42
CA PRO A 59 -6.28 -5.98 -15.01
C PRO A 59 -6.32 -6.40 -16.49
N ASP A 60 -5.42 -5.85 -17.31
CA ASP A 60 -5.38 -6.09 -18.77
C ASP A 60 -5.20 -7.58 -19.15
N ASN A 61 -4.48 -8.35 -18.33
CA ASN A 61 -4.10 -9.74 -18.61
C ASN A 61 -4.80 -10.74 -17.69
N ILE A 62 -6.01 -10.41 -17.21
CA ILE A 62 -6.74 -11.26 -16.26
C ILE A 62 -7.11 -12.62 -16.88
N GLN A 63 -6.87 -13.70 -16.13
CA GLN A 63 -7.30 -15.05 -16.52
C GLN A 63 -8.76 -15.27 -16.12
N SER A 64 -9.57 -15.83 -17.02
CA SER A 64 -10.98 -16.11 -16.78
C SER A 64 -11.25 -17.62 -16.61
N PRO A 65 -12.14 -18.04 -15.69
CA PRO A 65 -12.86 -17.19 -14.74
C PRO A 65 -11.93 -16.64 -13.64
N ALA A 66 -12.13 -15.37 -13.29
CA ALA A 66 -11.26 -14.63 -12.39
C ALA A 66 -11.84 -14.56 -10.97
N PRO A 67 -10.99 -14.55 -9.93
CA PRO A 67 -11.38 -14.13 -8.60
C PRO A 67 -11.96 -12.71 -8.60
N MET A 68 -12.86 -12.42 -7.67
CA MET A 68 -13.40 -11.09 -7.44
C MET A 68 -13.21 -10.68 -5.98
N VAL A 69 -12.73 -9.46 -5.76
CA VAL A 69 -12.64 -8.83 -4.44
C VAL A 69 -13.51 -7.57 -4.42
N MET A 70 -14.50 -7.54 -3.54
CA MET A 70 -15.28 -6.34 -3.26
C MET A 70 -14.69 -5.59 -2.06
N ALA A 71 -14.35 -4.32 -2.24
CA ALA A 71 -13.71 -3.49 -1.21
C ALA A 71 -14.61 -2.31 -0.79
N LEU A 72 -14.99 -2.28 0.48
CA LEU A 72 -15.96 -1.32 1.04
C LEU A 72 -15.25 -0.17 1.77
N HIS A 73 -15.46 1.05 1.29
CA HIS A 73 -14.92 2.26 1.92
C HIS A 73 -15.53 2.53 3.32
N GLY A 74 -14.81 3.28 4.15
CA GLY A 74 -15.30 3.76 5.44
C GLY A 74 -16.13 5.04 5.35
N CYS A 75 -16.50 5.58 6.52
CA CYS A 75 -17.19 6.87 6.62
C CYS A 75 -16.37 8.01 5.98
N LYS A 76 -17.04 8.94 5.30
CA LYS A 76 -16.48 10.11 4.59
C LYS A 76 -15.57 9.78 3.39
N GLN A 77 -15.21 8.50 3.22
CA GLN A 77 -14.48 8.00 2.07
C GLN A 77 -15.42 7.77 0.88
N THR A 78 -14.81 7.42 -0.24
CA THR A 78 -15.40 7.16 -1.54
C THR A 78 -14.77 5.91 -2.16
N ASN A 79 -15.31 5.44 -3.29
CA ASN A 79 -14.67 4.38 -4.07
C ASN A 79 -13.35 4.83 -4.71
N ASP A 80 -13.11 6.14 -4.88
CA ASP A 80 -11.84 6.65 -5.38
C ASP A 80 -10.73 6.49 -4.34
N ASP A 81 -10.99 6.78 -3.07
CA ASP A 81 -10.01 6.59 -1.99
C ASP A 81 -9.56 5.10 -1.91
N VAL A 82 -10.50 4.17 -2.08
CA VAL A 82 -10.20 2.73 -2.13
C VAL A 82 -9.31 2.39 -3.33
N LEU A 83 -9.60 2.94 -4.50
CA LEU A 83 -8.87 2.64 -5.73
C LEU A 83 -7.53 3.39 -5.84
N SER A 84 -7.34 4.52 -5.15
CA SER A 84 -6.10 5.31 -5.21
C SER A 84 -5.16 4.97 -4.06
N ASP A 85 -5.67 4.75 -2.85
CA ASP A 85 -4.81 4.80 -1.66
C ASP A 85 -4.51 3.43 -1.07
N TRP A 86 -5.40 2.45 -1.26
CA TRP A 86 -5.33 1.19 -0.51
C TRP A 86 -4.35 0.16 -1.07
N GLY A 87 -3.70 0.43 -2.21
CA GLY A 87 -2.79 -0.53 -2.88
C GLY A 87 -3.49 -1.70 -3.58
N LEU A 88 -4.83 -1.77 -3.52
CA LEU A 88 -5.59 -2.92 -4.05
C LEU A 88 -5.57 -3.06 -5.57
N LYS A 89 -5.36 -1.97 -6.34
CA LYS A 89 -5.21 -2.09 -7.81
C LYS A 89 -3.91 -2.77 -8.18
N ALA A 90 -2.81 -2.44 -7.51
CA ALA A 90 -1.52 -3.08 -7.73
C ALA A 90 -1.59 -4.57 -7.37
N ALA A 91 -2.21 -4.89 -6.22
CA ALA A 91 -2.50 -6.27 -5.87
C ALA A 91 -3.39 -6.98 -6.92
N ALA A 92 -4.40 -6.29 -7.47
CA ALA A 92 -5.23 -6.85 -8.53
C ALA A 92 -4.42 -7.17 -9.79
N ASP A 93 -3.51 -6.28 -10.20
CA ASP A 93 -2.62 -6.48 -11.35
C ASP A 93 -1.62 -7.62 -11.11
N GLN A 94 -1.07 -7.69 -9.89
CA GLN A 94 -0.10 -8.70 -9.49
C GLN A 94 -0.72 -10.10 -9.40
N TYR A 95 -1.89 -10.20 -8.78
CA TYR A 95 -2.49 -11.48 -8.42
C TYR A 95 -3.64 -11.92 -9.33
N GLY A 96 -4.11 -11.03 -10.20
CA GLY A 96 -5.09 -11.35 -11.24
C GLY A 96 -6.51 -11.51 -10.71
N PHE A 97 -7.04 -10.51 -10.00
CA PHE A 97 -8.44 -10.48 -9.56
C PHE A 97 -9.19 -9.23 -10.04
N ILE A 98 -10.51 -9.35 -10.15
CA ILE A 98 -11.42 -8.23 -10.43
C ILE A 98 -11.66 -7.48 -9.12
N LEU A 99 -11.37 -6.18 -9.09
CA LEU A 99 -11.61 -5.34 -7.92
C LEU A 99 -12.89 -4.52 -8.09
N VAL A 100 -13.83 -4.65 -7.15
CA VAL A 100 -15.11 -3.93 -7.13
C VAL A 100 -15.13 -2.96 -5.96
N ALA A 101 -15.38 -1.68 -6.21
CA ALA A 101 -15.45 -0.63 -5.20
C ALA A 101 -16.83 0.06 -5.23
N PRO A 102 -17.81 -0.44 -4.45
CA PRO A 102 -19.12 0.20 -4.26
C PRO A 102 -19.02 1.55 -3.56
N TYR A 103 -20.01 2.41 -3.77
CA TYR A 103 -20.13 3.72 -3.12
C TYR A 103 -21.53 3.96 -2.54
N ILE A 104 -21.57 4.52 -1.33
CA ILE A 104 -22.81 5.01 -0.70
C ILE A 104 -23.26 6.33 -1.38
N THR A 105 -23.97 6.22 -2.50
CA THR A 105 -24.50 7.38 -3.25
C THR A 105 -25.60 8.12 -2.48
N SER A 106 -26.40 7.41 -1.69
CA SER A 106 -27.45 8.00 -0.85
C SER A 106 -27.73 7.12 0.37
N TYR A 107 -28.18 7.72 1.46
CA TYR A 107 -28.38 7.00 2.70
C TYR A 107 -29.51 7.58 3.53
N ASP A 108 -30.06 6.76 4.43
CA ASP A 108 -31.06 7.16 5.42
C ASP A 108 -30.46 7.35 6.82
N GLY A 109 -31.32 7.80 7.74
CA GLY A 109 -30.98 7.95 9.14
C GLY A 109 -30.01 9.09 9.42
N LEU A 110 -29.70 9.26 10.71
CA LEU A 110 -28.64 10.15 11.16
C LEU A 110 -27.34 9.35 11.25
N ARG A 111 -26.51 9.47 10.21
CA ARG A 111 -25.17 8.91 10.14
C ARG A 111 -24.19 9.92 9.56
N ASN A 112 -22.90 9.72 9.85
CA ASN A 112 -21.82 10.47 9.23
C ASN A 112 -21.85 10.25 7.70
N GLN A 113 -21.31 11.20 6.96
CA GLN A 113 -21.32 11.18 5.49
C GLN A 113 -20.77 9.85 4.95
N ASN A 114 -21.47 9.27 3.98
CA ASN A 114 -21.12 8.03 3.27
C ASN A 114 -20.91 6.79 4.17
N CYS A 115 -21.24 6.80 5.46
CA CYS A 115 -21.09 5.60 6.28
C CYS A 115 -22.06 4.51 5.85
N TRP A 116 -21.63 3.27 5.89
CA TRP A 116 -22.53 2.10 5.81
C TRP A 116 -23.35 1.97 7.09
N GLY A 117 -24.63 1.62 6.94
CA GLY A 117 -25.64 1.59 7.98
C GLY A 117 -25.71 0.24 8.71
N PHE A 118 -24.57 -0.35 9.07
CA PHE A 118 -24.47 -1.70 9.65
C PHE A 118 -25.32 -1.91 10.91
N TRP A 119 -25.66 -0.83 11.64
CA TRP A 119 -26.47 -0.85 12.85
C TRP A 119 -27.96 -0.51 12.60
N PHE A 120 -28.41 -0.37 11.36
CA PHE A 120 -29.83 -0.30 11.07
C PHE A 120 -30.34 -1.72 10.77
N ASP A 121 -31.43 -2.11 11.43
CA ASP A 121 -32.07 -3.42 11.30
C ASP A 121 -32.30 -3.80 9.83
N HIS A 122 -32.90 -2.91 9.04
CA HIS A 122 -33.18 -3.14 7.62
C HIS A 122 -31.96 -3.15 6.69
N HIS A 123 -30.74 -2.91 7.20
CA HIS A 123 -29.49 -2.93 6.42
C HIS A 123 -28.59 -4.11 6.74
N ARG A 124 -29.01 -4.98 7.67
CA ARG A 124 -28.20 -6.11 8.15
C ARG A 124 -28.86 -7.47 7.95
N HIS A 125 -29.91 -7.55 7.14
CA HIS A 125 -30.62 -8.78 6.83
C HIS A 125 -30.70 -8.99 5.31
N GLN A 126 -30.64 -10.24 4.87
CA GLN A 126 -30.89 -10.57 3.46
C GLN A 126 -32.22 -10.01 2.95
N GLY A 127 -32.26 -9.66 1.67
CA GLY A 127 -33.48 -9.20 0.99
C GLY A 127 -33.87 -7.76 1.32
N ALA A 128 -33.02 -7.00 2.02
CA ALA A 128 -33.27 -5.59 2.32
C ALA A 128 -31.99 -4.75 2.42
N GLY A 129 -32.13 -3.48 2.05
CA GLY A 129 -31.15 -2.45 2.40
C GLY A 129 -29.78 -2.63 1.74
N GLU A 130 -28.75 -2.16 2.45
CA GLU A 130 -27.41 -1.99 1.90
C GLU A 130 -26.68 -3.29 1.65
N VAL A 131 -26.87 -4.30 2.51
CA VAL A 131 -26.23 -5.59 2.30
C VAL A 131 -26.79 -6.31 1.07
N GLU A 132 -28.10 -6.22 0.84
CA GLU A 132 -28.72 -6.74 -0.37
C GLU A 132 -28.30 -5.92 -1.60
N ASP A 133 -28.18 -4.58 -1.49
CA ASP A 133 -27.63 -3.76 -2.59
C ASP A 133 -26.21 -4.21 -2.98
N LEU A 134 -25.36 -4.56 -2.02
CA LEU A 134 -24.02 -5.09 -2.27
C LEU A 134 -24.05 -6.45 -2.99
N TYR A 135 -24.94 -7.36 -2.55
CA TYR A 135 -25.14 -8.64 -3.21
C TYR A 135 -25.61 -8.46 -4.67
N GLN A 136 -26.54 -7.54 -4.93
CA GLN A 136 -26.99 -7.23 -6.29
C GLN A 136 -25.88 -6.62 -7.16
N ILE A 137 -25.02 -5.76 -6.60
CA ILE A 137 -23.82 -5.28 -7.32
C ILE A 137 -22.94 -6.47 -7.72
N ALA A 138 -22.71 -7.41 -6.80
CA ALA A 138 -21.88 -8.58 -7.05
C ALA A 138 -22.46 -9.42 -8.21
N LEU A 139 -23.77 -9.69 -8.21
CA LEU A 139 -24.46 -10.38 -9.31
C LEU A 139 -24.40 -9.60 -10.65
N GLU A 140 -24.50 -8.27 -10.62
CA GLU A 140 -24.36 -7.45 -11.82
C GLU A 140 -22.93 -7.52 -12.38
N VAL A 141 -21.91 -7.55 -11.51
CA VAL A 141 -20.52 -7.77 -11.93
C VAL A 141 -20.34 -9.16 -12.53
N GLU A 142 -20.86 -10.23 -11.92
CA GLU A 142 -20.82 -11.59 -12.48
C GLU A 142 -21.52 -11.70 -13.85
N SER A 143 -22.54 -10.88 -14.09
CA SER A 143 -23.23 -10.85 -15.39
C SER A 143 -22.40 -10.18 -16.49
N ASN A 144 -21.50 -9.26 -16.12
CA ASN A 144 -20.68 -8.46 -17.03
C ASN A 144 -19.27 -9.02 -17.21
N TYR A 145 -18.77 -9.79 -16.23
CA TYR A 145 -17.41 -10.32 -16.18
C TYR A 145 -17.42 -11.80 -15.79
N ALA A 146 -16.49 -12.59 -16.34
CA ALA A 146 -16.36 -14.00 -16.01
C ALA A 146 -15.71 -14.17 -14.63
N VAL A 147 -16.52 -14.07 -13.57
CA VAL A 147 -16.10 -14.29 -12.17
C VAL A 147 -16.17 -15.78 -11.83
N ASP A 148 -15.19 -16.26 -11.07
CA ASP A 148 -15.18 -17.61 -10.52
C ASP A 148 -16.11 -17.68 -9.29
N PRO A 149 -17.18 -18.48 -9.31
CA PRO A 149 -18.12 -18.58 -8.19
C PRO A 149 -17.48 -19.16 -6.92
N GLN A 150 -16.32 -19.79 -7.01
CA GLN A 150 -15.61 -20.30 -5.86
C GLN A 150 -14.67 -19.27 -5.23
N ARG A 151 -14.40 -18.14 -5.91
CA ARG A 151 -13.38 -17.16 -5.50
C ARG A 151 -13.96 -15.73 -5.49
N ARG A 152 -14.98 -15.53 -4.65
CA ARG A 152 -15.66 -14.25 -4.42
C ARG A 152 -15.41 -13.80 -3.00
N TYR A 153 -14.77 -12.65 -2.84
CA TYR A 153 -14.28 -12.18 -1.56
C TYR A 153 -14.74 -10.76 -1.27
N ILE A 154 -14.78 -10.42 0.02
CA ILE A 154 -15.17 -9.08 0.46
C ILE A 154 -14.27 -8.57 1.60
N THR A 155 -13.89 -7.30 1.52
CA THR A 155 -13.09 -6.60 2.53
C THR A 155 -13.57 -5.15 2.69
N GLY A 156 -13.13 -4.46 3.74
CA GLY A 156 -13.45 -3.06 3.94
C GLY A 156 -12.85 -2.50 5.22
N LEU A 157 -12.86 -1.18 5.32
CA LEU A 157 -12.35 -0.42 6.47
C LEU A 157 -13.51 0.20 7.27
N SER A 158 -13.40 0.23 8.59
CA SER A 158 -14.31 1.01 9.45
C SER A 158 -15.78 0.58 9.28
N SER A 159 -16.69 1.49 8.95
CA SER A 159 -18.07 1.14 8.59
C SER A 159 -18.16 0.15 7.43
N GLY A 160 -17.22 0.18 6.48
CA GLY A 160 -17.11 -0.82 5.42
C GLY A 160 -16.59 -2.16 5.94
N GLY A 161 -15.72 -2.16 6.95
CA GLY A 161 -15.31 -3.36 7.68
C GLY A 161 -16.46 -3.97 8.49
N ALA A 162 -17.30 -3.15 9.12
CA ALA A 162 -18.53 -3.59 9.77
C ALA A 162 -19.53 -4.18 8.75
N MET A 163 -19.72 -3.52 7.61
CA MET A 163 -20.59 -4.04 6.54
C MET A 163 -20.01 -5.31 5.88
N THR A 164 -18.69 -5.48 5.89
CA THR A 164 -18.01 -6.72 5.47
C THR A 164 -18.40 -7.89 6.39
N VAL A 165 -18.43 -7.67 7.71
CA VAL A 165 -18.92 -8.68 8.68
C VAL A 165 -20.40 -8.98 8.43
N VAL A 166 -21.22 -7.94 8.21
CA VAL A 166 -22.65 -8.11 7.90
C VAL A 166 -22.85 -8.93 6.62
N ALA A 167 -22.15 -8.61 5.54
CA ALA A 167 -22.24 -9.36 4.28
C ALA A 167 -21.77 -10.82 4.42
N ALA A 168 -20.74 -11.08 5.23
CA ALA A 168 -20.25 -12.43 5.50
C ALA A 168 -21.22 -13.28 6.34
N VAL A 169 -22.05 -12.66 7.18
CA VAL A 169 -23.07 -13.38 7.97
C VAL A 169 -24.35 -13.56 7.16
N THR A 170 -24.82 -12.49 6.53
CA THR A 170 -26.10 -12.47 5.81
C THR A 170 -26.04 -13.28 4.53
N HIS A 171 -25.06 -13.05 3.65
CA HIS A 171 -24.91 -13.78 2.39
C HIS A 171 -23.82 -14.84 2.51
N ASN A 172 -23.90 -15.66 3.55
CA ASN A 172 -22.85 -16.64 3.83
C ASN A 172 -22.81 -17.79 2.80
N GLU A 173 -23.90 -17.94 2.06
CA GLU A 173 -24.03 -18.82 0.91
C GLU A 173 -23.26 -18.34 -0.32
N TYR A 174 -22.90 -17.05 -0.40
CA TYR A 174 -22.34 -16.43 -1.59
C TYR A 174 -20.81 -16.24 -1.52
N TRP A 175 -20.32 -15.63 -0.43
CA TRP A 175 -18.91 -15.24 -0.26
C TRP A 175 -18.01 -16.43 0.13
N ALA A 176 -16.82 -16.51 -0.46
CA ALA A 176 -15.86 -17.57 -0.17
C ALA A 176 -15.06 -17.32 1.12
N ALA A 177 -14.69 -16.05 1.37
CA ALA A 177 -14.01 -15.56 2.58
C ALA A 177 -14.18 -14.04 2.70
N ALA A 178 -13.97 -13.48 3.89
CA ALA A 178 -14.05 -12.05 4.12
C ALA A 178 -12.94 -11.51 5.03
N ALA A 179 -12.54 -10.26 4.85
CA ALA A 179 -11.43 -9.66 5.58
C ALA A 179 -11.75 -8.24 6.10
N PRO A 180 -12.49 -8.10 7.22
CA PRO A 180 -12.79 -6.79 7.79
C PRO A 180 -11.57 -6.13 8.46
N ALA A 181 -11.25 -4.89 8.07
CA ALA A 181 -10.26 -4.05 8.73
C ALA A 181 -10.95 -3.00 9.62
N ALA A 182 -10.55 -2.93 10.90
CA ALA A 182 -11.20 -2.08 11.90
C ALA A 182 -12.74 -2.22 11.85
N GLY A 183 -13.21 -3.46 11.77
CA GLY A 183 -14.63 -3.81 11.65
C GLY A 183 -15.36 -3.91 13.00
N ILE A 184 -16.66 -4.16 12.94
CA ILE A 184 -17.54 -4.25 14.11
C ILE A 184 -18.28 -5.60 14.09
N PRO A 185 -18.46 -6.28 15.24
CA PRO A 185 -19.23 -7.52 15.31
C PRO A 185 -20.64 -7.37 14.73
N TYR A 186 -21.16 -8.48 14.20
CA TYR A 186 -22.52 -8.54 13.70
C TYR A 186 -23.53 -8.21 14.81
N GLY A 187 -24.65 -7.55 14.46
CA GLY A 187 -25.70 -7.26 15.43
C GLY A 187 -25.44 -6.03 16.33
N GLU A 188 -24.25 -5.43 16.27
CA GLU A 188 -23.85 -4.28 17.11
C GLU A 188 -24.57 -2.97 16.77
N ASP A 189 -24.37 -1.98 17.66
CA ASP A 189 -25.01 -0.67 17.62
C ASP A 189 -24.03 0.45 17.26
N ALA A 190 -24.56 1.66 17.02
CA ALA A 190 -23.74 2.86 16.84
C ALA A 190 -22.89 3.24 18.09
N SER A 191 -23.16 2.64 19.26
CA SER A 191 -22.33 2.82 20.46
C SER A 191 -21.04 1.98 20.47
N SER A 192 -20.89 1.07 19.51
CA SER A 192 -19.76 0.14 19.40
C SER A 192 -18.56 0.77 18.69
N VAL A 193 -18.63 2.09 18.46
CA VAL A 193 -17.51 2.94 18.00
C VAL A 193 -17.27 4.08 19.00
N SER A 194 -16.03 4.56 19.07
CA SER A 194 -15.73 5.75 19.85
C SER A 194 -15.98 7.02 19.06
N LEU A 195 -16.76 7.93 19.64
CA LEU A 195 -17.01 9.27 19.09
C LEU A 195 -16.39 10.38 19.96
N SER A 196 -15.55 10.01 20.94
CA SER A 196 -15.01 10.94 21.94
C SER A 196 -13.87 11.82 21.39
N GLY A 197 -13.22 11.40 20.30
CA GLY A 197 -11.97 11.99 19.83
C GLY A 197 -10.81 11.85 20.83
N GLN A 198 -10.95 10.98 21.83
CA GLN A 198 -9.93 10.71 22.84
C GLN A 198 -9.21 9.40 22.54
N CYS A 199 -7.93 9.33 22.92
CA CYS A 199 -7.10 8.15 22.81
C CYS A 199 -6.57 7.72 24.20
N PRO A 200 -6.80 6.46 24.65
CA PRO A 200 -7.58 5.42 23.96
C PRO A 200 -9.07 5.77 23.88
N GLY A 201 -9.74 5.27 22.84
CA GLY A 201 -11.18 5.39 22.67
C GLY A 201 -11.97 4.55 23.67
N SER A 202 -13.29 4.76 23.69
CA SER A 202 -14.25 3.97 24.46
C SER A 202 -15.49 3.64 23.63
N ALA A 203 -15.96 2.39 23.74
CA ALA A 203 -17.15 1.87 23.07
C ALA A 203 -17.89 0.88 23.99
N THR A 204 -19.16 0.63 23.71
CA THR A 204 -19.98 -0.38 24.39
C THR A 204 -20.36 -1.45 23.38
N PHE A 205 -20.15 -2.72 23.74
CA PHE A 205 -20.44 -3.86 22.89
C PHE A 205 -21.51 -4.76 23.51
N HIS A 206 -22.24 -5.48 22.66
CA HIS A 206 -23.00 -6.63 23.09
C HIS A 206 -22.07 -7.74 23.62
N SER A 207 -22.63 -8.67 24.41
CA SER A 207 -21.84 -9.83 24.81
C SER A 207 -21.57 -10.71 23.59
N VAL A 208 -20.42 -11.38 23.56
CA VAL A 208 -20.09 -12.33 22.48
C VAL A 208 -21.20 -13.37 22.27
N SER A 209 -21.86 -13.82 23.35
CA SER A 209 -23.00 -14.75 23.24
C SER A 209 -24.22 -14.17 22.53
N GLN A 210 -24.47 -12.86 22.67
CA GLN A 210 -25.55 -12.19 21.96
C GLN A 210 -25.19 -12.07 20.48
N VAL A 211 -23.95 -11.66 20.18
CA VAL A 211 -23.44 -11.60 18.79
C VAL A 211 -23.56 -12.95 18.10
N VAL A 212 -23.18 -14.05 18.76
CA VAL A 212 -23.35 -15.42 18.24
C VAL A 212 -24.82 -15.73 17.98
N SER A 213 -25.72 -15.44 18.92
CA SER A 213 -27.16 -15.68 18.74
C SER A 213 -27.74 -14.87 17.57
N ASP A 214 -27.26 -13.64 17.34
CA ASP A 214 -27.70 -12.81 16.22
C ASP A 214 -27.16 -13.35 14.89
N MET A 215 -25.91 -13.83 14.86
CA MET A 215 -25.34 -14.51 13.69
C MET A 215 -26.13 -15.78 13.34
N GLU A 216 -26.33 -16.68 14.31
CA GLU A 216 -27.07 -17.93 14.13
C GLU A 216 -28.53 -17.72 13.68
N ALA A 217 -29.13 -16.58 14.01
CA ALA A 217 -30.47 -16.23 13.58
C ALA A 217 -30.54 -15.77 12.11
N GLU A 218 -29.42 -15.34 11.54
CA GLU A 218 -29.33 -14.84 10.17
C GLU A 218 -28.77 -15.88 9.18
N LEU A 219 -27.81 -16.71 9.60
CA LEU A 219 -27.09 -17.62 8.71
C LEU A 219 -28.02 -18.56 7.94
N ASP A 220 -27.87 -18.59 6.62
CA ASP A 220 -28.59 -19.49 5.73
C ASP A 220 -27.95 -20.89 5.66
N GLU A 221 -26.62 -20.93 5.77
CA GLU A 221 -25.85 -22.17 5.75
C GLU A 221 -25.01 -22.34 7.02
N ALA A 222 -24.78 -23.60 7.41
CA ALA A 222 -23.82 -23.92 8.48
C ALA A 222 -22.35 -23.78 8.03
N TYR A 223 -22.11 -23.38 6.77
CA TYR A 223 -20.78 -23.21 6.21
C TYR A 223 -20.05 -22.04 6.91
N PRO A 224 -18.87 -22.30 7.51
CA PRO A 224 -18.09 -21.25 8.13
C PRO A 224 -17.34 -20.47 7.06
N ILE A 225 -17.78 -19.25 6.77
CA ILE A 225 -16.99 -18.32 5.95
C ILE A 225 -15.72 -17.97 6.71
N PRO A 226 -14.53 -18.28 6.18
CA PRO A 226 -13.27 -17.87 6.78
C PRO A 226 -13.19 -16.35 6.90
N LEU A 227 -12.83 -15.85 8.09
CA LEU A 227 -12.64 -14.42 8.35
C LEU A 227 -11.17 -14.07 8.64
N MET A 228 -10.67 -12.99 8.06
CA MET A 228 -9.42 -12.35 8.48
C MET A 228 -9.69 -10.97 9.09
N VAL A 229 -9.51 -10.83 10.40
CA VAL A 229 -9.77 -9.58 11.12
C VAL A 229 -8.49 -8.77 11.24
N LEU A 230 -8.44 -7.60 10.61
CA LEU A 230 -7.28 -6.71 10.64
C LEU A 230 -7.51 -5.54 11.61
N GLN A 231 -6.57 -5.27 12.50
CA GLN A 231 -6.76 -4.28 13.56
C GLN A 231 -5.44 -3.63 13.99
N ASN A 232 -5.43 -2.29 14.01
CA ASN A 232 -4.44 -1.54 14.76
C ASN A 232 -4.84 -1.51 16.25
N ASN A 233 -3.97 -1.98 17.14
CA ASN A 233 -4.22 -2.00 18.58
C ASN A 233 -4.37 -0.59 19.17
N ASN A 234 -3.78 0.41 18.51
CA ASN A 234 -3.85 1.82 18.91
C ASN A 234 -5.05 2.57 18.31
N ASP A 235 -5.91 1.92 17.52
CA ASP A 235 -7.10 2.55 16.92
C ASP A 235 -8.03 3.13 17.99
N CYS A 236 -8.26 4.44 17.93
CA CYS A 236 -9.11 5.14 18.88
C CYS A 236 -10.59 5.20 18.47
N THR A 237 -10.93 4.86 17.23
CA THR A 237 -12.30 4.91 16.70
C THR A 237 -12.97 3.55 16.83
N VAL A 238 -12.37 2.51 16.25
CA VAL A 238 -12.81 1.13 16.40
C VAL A 238 -11.76 0.40 17.22
N ILE A 239 -11.99 0.38 18.54
CA ILE A 239 -11.02 -0.14 19.49
C ILE A 239 -10.83 -1.65 19.33
N LYS A 240 -9.64 -2.14 19.67
CA LYS A 240 -9.22 -3.54 19.54
C LYS A 240 -10.23 -4.57 20.07
N THR A 241 -10.98 -4.24 21.13
CA THR A 241 -12.04 -5.11 21.68
C THR A 241 -13.06 -5.53 20.61
N SER A 242 -13.34 -4.67 19.64
CA SER A 242 -14.21 -4.96 18.49
C SER A 242 -13.71 -6.16 17.68
N ALA A 243 -12.43 -6.14 17.30
CA ALA A 243 -11.79 -7.24 16.57
C ALA A 243 -11.75 -8.54 17.38
N ASP A 244 -11.48 -8.44 18.69
CA ASP A 244 -11.52 -9.61 19.58
C ASP A 244 -12.93 -10.22 19.65
N HIS A 245 -13.98 -9.39 19.71
CA HIS A 245 -15.36 -9.87 19.70
C HIS A 245 -15.76 -10.48 18.34
N ILE A 246 -15.28 -9.95 17.21
CA ILE A 246 -15.49 -10.58 15.89
C ILE A 246 -14.86 -11.98 15.88
N ARG A 247 -13.59 -12.10 16.29
CA ARG A 247 -12.90 -13.39 16.38
C ARG A 247 -13.64 -14.37 17.30
N ASP A 248 -13.96 -13.94 18.52
CA ASP A 248 -14.54 -14.82 19.54
C ASP A 248 -15.97 -15.25 19.16
N ALA A 249 -16.76 -14.37 18.56
CA ALA A 249 -18.10 -14.73 18.10
C ALA A 249 -18.04 -15.72 16.93
N HIS A 250 -17.14 -15.49 15.98
CA HIS A 250 -17.01 -16.39 14.84
C HIS A 250 -16.48 -17.77 15.25
N LEU A 251 -15.50 -17.85 16.16
CA LEU A 251 -15.05 -19.12 16.72
C LEU A 251 -16.18 -19.86 17.46
N LYS A 252 -17.04 -19.15 18.19
CA LYS A 252 -18.16 -19.78 18.91
C LYS A 252 -19.31 -20.21 18.02
N ALA A 253 -19.59 -19.46 16.95
CA ALA A 253 -20.66 -19.80 16.01
C ALA A 253 -20.30 -21.02 15.15
N PHE A 254 -19.00 -21.22 14.86
CA PHE A 254 -18.55 -22.18 13.84
C PHE A 254 -17.53 -23.21 14.30
N GLY A 255 -16.88 -23.00 15.44
CA GLY A 255 -15.86 -23.89 15.98
C GLY A 255 -16.40 -25.17 16.59
N ASP A 256 -15.51 -26.12 16.85
CA ASP A 256 -15.84 -27.27 17.69
C ASP A 256 -16.00 -26.78 19.14
N PRO A 257 -17.04 -27.22 19.89
CA PRO A 257 -17.22 -26.86 21.29
C PRO A 257 -16.03 -27.18 22.21
N ALA A 258 -15.11 -28.06 21.79
CA ALA A 258 -13.86 -28.35 22.51
C ALA A 258 -12.73 -27.34 22.23
N PHE A 259 -12.91 -26.45 21.24
CA PHE A 259 -11.96 -25.44 20.78
C PHE A 259 -12.65 -24.08 20.56
N ASP A 260 -13.58 -23.71 21.46
CA ASP A 260 -14.40 -22.50 21.31
C ASP A 260 -13.76 -21.23 21.91
N THR A 261 -12.53 -21.35 22.43
CA THR A 261 -11.72 -20.21 22.91
C THR A 261 -10.52 -19.93 21.99
N PRO A 262 -10.05 -18.67 21.92
CA PRO A 262 -8.88 -18.34 21.09
C PRO A 262 -7.62 -19.13 21.45
N ASP A 263 -7.38 -19.45 22.72
CA ASP A 263 -6.19 -20.20 23.11
C ASP A 263 -6.23 -21.67 22.69
N GLU A 264 -7.42 -22.28 22.67
CA GLU A 264 -7.62 -23.65 22.22
C GLU A 264 -7.61 -23.74 20.70
N ALA A 265 -8.30 -22.83 20.01
CA ALA A 265 -8.40 -22.81 18.55
C ALA A 265 -7.12 -22.35 17.83
N ARG A 266 -6.14 -21.78 18.55
CA ARG A 266 -4.92 -21.22 17.93
C ARG A 266 -4.05 -22.33 17.36
N ALA A 267 -3.96 -22.35 16.03
CA ALA A 267 -3.12 -23.27 15.27
C ALA A 267 -1.70 -22.74 15.08
N GLU A 268 -1.57 -21.45 14.74
CA GLU A 268 -0.30 -20.85 14.36
C GLU A 268 -0.27 -19.36 14.69
N SER A 269 0.91 -18.81 14.95
CA SER A 269 1.14 -17.37 15.09
C SER A 269 2.51 -17.01 14.54
N ALA A 270 2.57 -16.01 13.66
CA ALA A 270 3.77 -15.57 12.99
C ALA A 270 3.78 -14.05 12.80
N ALA A 271 4.96 -13.47 12.57
CA ALA A 271 5.06 -12.07 12.17
C ALA A 271 4.41 -11.86 10.79
N CYS A 272 3.73 -10.73 10.60
CA CYS A 272 3.08 -10.42 9.33
C CYS A 272 4.12 -10.23 8.22
N SER A 273 3.81 -10.75 7.02
CA SER A 273 4.61 -10.57 5.82
C SER A 273 3.68 -10.66 4.60
N PRO A 274 3.91 -9.88 3.53
CA PRO A 274 4.94 -8.83 3.41
C PRO A 274 4.57 -7.55 4.18
N TYR A 275 5.56 -6.69 4.39
CA TYR A 275 5.36 -5.35 4.99
C TYR A 275 6.27 -4.32 4.30
N TYR A 276 5.84 -3.07 4.33
CA TYR A 276 6.61 -1.95 3.78
C TYR A 276 7.24 -1.12 4.89
N GLN A 277 8.58 -1.01 4.87
CA GLN A 277 9.47 -0.27 5.79
C GLN A 277 9.42 -0.69 7.28
N ASN A 278 8.24 -0.83 7.88
CA ASN A 278 8.08 -1.21 9.27
C ASN A 278 6.80 -2.03 9.44
N ASN A 279 6.89 -3.17 10.12
CA ASN A 279 5.74 -4.03 10.36
C ASN A 279 4.95 -3.68 11.63
N TYR A 280 5.42 -2.71 12.42
CA TYR A 280 4.80 -2.30 13.71
C TYR A 280 4.52 -3.47 14.67
N GLY A 281 5.45 -4.44 14.70
CA GLY A 281 5.29 -5.64 15.53
C GLY A 281 4.09 -6.51 15.14
N CYS A 282 3.60 -6.40 13.91
CA CYS A 282 2.38 -7.08 13.47
C CYS A 282 2.51 -8.60 13.62
N ILE A 283 1.46 -9.19 14.20
CA ILE A 283 1.31 -10.64 14.36
C ILE A 283 0.05 -11.10 13.63
N ARG A 284 0.24 -12.09 12.75
CA ARG A 284 -0.83 -12.89 12.14
C ARG A 284 -1.02 -14.14 12.98
N THR A 285 -2.25 -14.41 13.40
CA THR A 285 -2.59 -15.62 14.16
C THR A 285 -3.73 -16.36 13.47
N ARG A 286 -3.56 -17.66 13.26
CA ARG A 286 -4.52 -18.54 12.60
C ARG A 286 -5.26 -19.38 13.65
N TYR A 287 -6.59 -19.38 13.54
CA TYR A 287 -7.47 -20.16 14.39
C TYR A 287 -8.27 -21.15 13.54
N THR A 288 -8.19 -22.42 13.90
CA THR A 288 -8.81 -23.52 13.15
C THR A 288 -9.80 -24.25 14.05
N GLN A 289 -10.65 -25.08 13.47
CA GLN A 289 -11.71 -25.77 14.20
C GLN A 289 -11.19 -26.68 15.34
N ASP A 290 -9.94 -27.15 15.23
CA ASP A 290 -9.32 -28.11 16.15
C ASP A 290 -7.97 -27.65 16.71
N GLY A 291 -7.61 -26.39 16.49
CA GLY A 291 -6.33 -25.83 16.92
C GLY A 291 -5.09 -26.41 16.22
N THR A 292 -5.26 -27.12 15.10
CA THR A 292 -4.14 -27.66 14.31
C THR A 292 -3.87 -26.83 13.05
N SER A 293 -2.63 -26.79 12.60
CA SER A 293 -2.22 -26.05 11.39
C SER A 293 -2.60 -26.75 10.08
N GLY A 294 -3.00 -28.03 10.12
CA GLY A 294 -3.49 -28.74 8.93
C GLY A 294 -4.91 -28.36 8.58
N SER A 295 -5.75 -28.10 9.58
CA SER A 295 -7.16 -27.77 9.37
C SER A 295 -7.34 -26.39 8.78
N ARG A 296 -8.38 -26.22 7.95
CA ARG A 296 -8.82 -24.93 7.41
C ARG A 296 -9.04 -23.89 8.52
N SER A 297 -8.69 -22.64 8.25
CA SER A 297 -8.93 -21.53 9.16
C SER A 297 -10.41 -21.16 9.23
N LEU A 298 -10.89 -20.98 10.46
CA LEU A 298 -12.18 -20.34 10.73
C LEU A 298 -11.99 -18.82 10.82
N VAL A 299 -11.00 -18.40 11.61
CA VAL A 299 -10.65 -17.00 11.77
C VAL A 299 -9.14 -16.86 11.72
N GLU A 300 -8.68 -15.75 11.17
CA GLU A 300 -7.35 -15.24 11.34
C GLU A 300 -7.40 -13.81 11.87
N THR A 301 -6.39 -13.42 12.64
CA THR A 301 -6.25 -12.03 13.10
C THR A 301 -4.91 -11.47 12.67
N VAL A 302 -4.90 -10.24 12.18
CA VAL A 302 -3.71 -9.46 11.82
C VAL A 302 -3.69 -8.23 12.71
N TYR A 303 -2.91 -8.26 13.79
CA TYR A 303 -2.87 -7.19 14.79
C TYR A 303 -1.52 -6.50 14.78
N LEU A 304 -1.51 -5.17 14.73
CA LEU A 304 -0.31 -4.33 14.75
C LEU A 304 -0.38 -3.23 15.81
N ASP A 305 0.76 -2.73 16.26
CA ASP A 305 0.89 -1.55 17.12
C ASP A 305 1.26 -0.32 16.27
N GLY A 306 0.40 0.01 15.31
CA GLY A 306 0.62 1.11 14.36
C GLY A 306 0.55 2.49 15.00
N PRO A 307 1.10 3.54 14.35
CA PRO A 307 1.06 4.90 14.85
C PRO A 307 -0.37 5.44 15.00
N LEU A 308 -0.53 6.46 15.82
CA LEU A 308 -1.80 7.21 15.90
C LEU A 308 -1.95 8.22 14.75
N SER A 309 -0.85 8.78 14.26
CA SER A 309 -0.84 9.72 13.14
C SER A 309 -0.25 9.09 11.90
N THR A 310 -0.86 9.33 10.75
CA THR A 310 -0.30 9.06 9.44
C THR A 310 0.57 10.23 8.96
N PRO A 311 1.35 10.06 7.88
CA PRO A 311 2.10 11.16 7.26
C PRO A 311 1.22 12.28 6.68
N ASP A 312 -0.07 12.04 6.47
CA ASP A 312 -1.02 13.06 6.00
C ASP A 312 -1.33 14.05 7.15
N LEU A 313 -1.00 15.33 6.93
CA LEU A 313 -1.22 16.38 7.92
C LEU A 313 -2.71 16.69 8.19
N GLN A 314 -3.62 16.16 7.38
CA GLN A 314 -5.07 16.26 7.52
C GLN A 314 -5.69 15.04 8.22
N ASP A 315 -4.87 14.09 8.66
CA ASP A 315 -5.32 12.93 9.44
C ASP A 315 -5.99 13.36 10.74
N THR A 316 -7.18 12.83 10.96
CA THR A 316 -7.99 13.05 12.16
C THR A 316 -8.43 11.75 12.82
N ASP A 317 -8.00 10.62 12.27
CA ASP A 317 -8.62 9.32 12.49
C ASP A 317 -7.89 8.52 13.60
N HIS A 318 -6.70 8.99 14.04
CA HIS A 318 -6.02 8.54 15.26
C HIS A 318 -5.81 7.02 15.35
N GLY A 319 -5.04 6.47 14.43
CA GLY A 319 -4.77 5.03 14.33
C GLY A 319 -5.80 4.25 13.51
N HIS A 320 -6.86 4.91 13.05
CA HIS A 320 -7.97 4.34 12.29
C HIS A 320 -7.79 4.53 10.78
N TYR A 321 -7.00 3.67 10.16
CA TYR A 321 -6.64 3.77 8.74
C TYR A 321 -6.45 2.39 8.10
N TRP A 322 -6.42 2.37 6.77
CA TRP A 322 -5.97 1.23 5.97
C TRP A 322 -4.44 1.21 5.85
N VAL A 323 -3.82 0.03 5.83
CA VAL A 323 -2.38 -0.11 5.59
C VAL A 323 -2.15 -0.59 4.15
N GLY A 324 -1.80 0.33 3.27
CA GLY A 324 -1.72 0.10 1.82
C GLY A 324 -0.46 -0.62 1.33
N GLY A 325 0.60 -0.70 2.14
CA GLY A 325 1.86 -1.32 1.73
C GLY A 325 2.65 -0.47 0.73
N GLU A 326 3.58 -1.12 0.01
CA GLU A 326 4.48 -0.45 -0.94
C GLU A 326 3.72 0.29 -2.04
N ASP A 327 2.68 -0.32 -2.61
CA ASP A 327 1.89 0.26 -3.70
C ASP A 327 0.67 1.07 -3.25
N GLY A 328 0.49 1.25 -1.94
CA GLY A 328 -0.49 2.16 -1.39
C GLY A 328 -0.06 3.63 -1.48
N ASN A 329 -0.95 4.55 -1.10
CA ASN A 329 -0.62 5.96 -0.91
C ASN A 329 -0.89 6.39 0.54
N ASN A 330 -0.12 7.36 1.02
CA ASN A 330 -0.46 8.04 2.26
C ASN A 330 -1.60 9.00 1.96
N GLY A 331 -2.73 8.79 2.61
CA GLY A 331 -3.89 9.64 2.51
C GLY A 331 -4.56 9.78 3.87
N LYS A 332 -5.62 10.57 3.92
CA LYS A 332 -6.32 10.88 5.17
C LYS A 332 -6.75 9.65 5.98
N TRP A 333 -7.01 8.53 5.32
CA TRP A 333 -7.47 7.26 5.94
C TRP A 333 -6.59 6.08 5.56
N ALA A 334 -5.37 6.31 5.07
CA ALA A 334 -4.48 5.27 4.59
C ALA A 334 -3.02 5.62 4.88
N ILE A 335 -2.24 4.61 5.27
CA ILE A 335 -0.78 4.72 5.43
C ILE A 335 -0.10 3.66 4.56
N ARG A 336 1.06 4.00 3.99
CA ARG A 336 1.88 3.03 3.25
C ARG A 336 2.65 2.10 4.18
N THR A 337 3.36 2.69 5.15
CA THR A 337 4.19 1.95 6.10
C THR A 337 3.35 1.01 6.95
N GLY A 338 3.73 -0.26 7.03
CA GLY A 338 3.00 -1.28 7.78
C GLY A 338 2.94 -2.65 7.07
N PRO A 339 2.29 -3.65 7.70
CA PRO A 339 1.91 -4.91 7.04
C PRO A 339 1.06 -4.63 5.80
N SER A 340 1.43 -5.15 4.63
CA SER A 340 0.68 -4.87 3.40
C SER A 340 -0.68 -5.57 3.43
N TYR A 341 -1.74 -4.82 3.76
CA TYR A 341 -3.09 -5.40 3.81
C TYR A 341 -3.51 -5.98 2.45
N PRO A 342 -3.27 -5.34 1.29
CA PRO A 342 -3.60 -5.94 -0.01
C PRO A 342 -3.01 -7.34 -0.20
N ASP A 343 -1.74 -7.52 0.13
CA ASP A 343 -1.02 -8.78 -0.10
C ASP A 343 -1.40 -9.85 0.93
N ILE A 344 -1.51 -9.45 2.20
CA ILE A 344 -1.89 -10.36 3.29
C ILE A 344 -3.32 -10.85 3.11
N ILE A 345 -4.24 -9.94 2.78
CA ILE A 345 -5.64 -10.28 2.51
C ILE A 345 -5.73 -11.15 1.26
N TRP A 346 -4.97 -10.85 0.20
CA TRP A 346 -4.96 -11.70 -0.99
C TRP A 346 -4.43 -13.11 -0.68
N SER A 347 -3.31 -13.23 0.04
CA SER A 347 -2.77 -14.54 0.44
C SER A 347 -3.81 -15.36 1.21
N PHE A 348 -4.58 -14.71 2.09
CA PHE A 348 -5.69 -15.33 2.78
C PHE A 348 -6.83 -15.72 1.83
N PHE A 349 -7.29 -14.82 0.96
CA PHE A 349 -8.36 -15.12 0.01
C PHE A 349 -8.00 -16.24 -0.95
N ALA A 350 -6.79 -16.24 -1.52
CA ALA A 350 -6.33 -17.29 -2.42
C ALA A 350 -6.32 -18.68 -1.76
N ALA A 351 -6.13 -18.75 -0.44
CA ALA A 351 -6.20 -19.98 0.34
C ALA A 351 -7.63 -20.42 0.69
N HIS A 352 -8.67 -19.68 0.30
CA HIS A 352 -10.07 -19.96 0.65
C HIS A 352 -10.99 -19.95 -0.60
N SER A 353 -11.77 -21.01 -0.79
CA SER A 353 -12.78 -21.20 -1.81
C SER A 353 -14.13 -21.46 -1.15
N ARG A 354 -15.22 -21.22 -1.89
CA ARG A 354 -16.58 -21.28 -1.34
C ARG A 354 -17.05 -22.68 -0.94
N ASP A 355 -16.73 -23.71 -1.71
CA ASP A 355 -17.06 -25.12 -1.40
C ASP A 355 -16.21 -25.70 -0.27
N GLY A 356 -15.32 -24.91 0.31
CA GLY A 356 -14.38 -25.40 1.31
C GLY A 356 -13.30 -26.30 0.73
N THR A 357 -13.24 -26.50 -0.60
CA THR A 357 -12.15 -27.23 -1.28
C THR A 357 -10.95 -26.34 -1.57
N ALA A 358 -10.86 -25.21 -0.88
CA ALA A 358 -9.74 -24.29 -0.96
C ALA A 358 -8.50 -25.04 -0.55
N PRO A 359 -7.33 -24.73 -1.14
CA PRO A 359 -6.28 -25.71 -1.30
C PRO A 359 -5.65 -26.12 0.03
N GLU A 360 -6.26 -27.10 0.68
CA GLU A 360 -5.65 -28.39 0.88
C GLU A 360 -5.19 -28.88 -0.52
N GLY A 361 -3.95 -28.50 -0.87
CA GLY A 361 -3.25 -28.94 -2.08
C GLY A 361 -2.18 -28.01 -2.63
N PHE A 362 -1.98 -26.78 -2.12
CA PHE A 362 -0.87 -25.91 -2.56
C PHE A 362 0.26 -25.93 -1.52
N PRO A 363 1.53 -26.07 -1.94
CA PRO A 363 2.67 -26.14 -1.04
C PRO A 363 2.93 -24.79 -0.36
N VAL A 364 3.22 -24.79 0.94
CA VAL A 364 3.61 -23.62 1.73
C VAL A 364 5.12 -23.51 1.81
N ILE A 365 5.72 -22.47 1.21
CA ILE A 365 7.18 -22.26 1.23
C ILE A 365 7.62 -21.51 2.49
N THR A 366 8.62 -22.03 3.20
CA THR A 366 9.33 -21.40 4.32
C THR A 366 10.78 -21.13 3.93
N LEU A 367 11.19 -19.85 3.90
CA LEU A 367 12.58 -19.46 3.63
C LEU A 367 13.49 -19.84 4.80
N ILE A 368 14.64 -20.45 4.51
CA ILE A 368 15.66 -20.77 5.52
C ILE A 368 16.63 -19.59 5.61
N GLY A 369 16.70 -18.90 6.75
CA GLY A 369 17.61 -17.76 6.94
C GLY A 369 16.97 -16.40 6.66
N ASP A 370 17.78 -15.34 6.71
CA ASP A 370 17.29 -13.96 6.73
C ASP A 370 16.60 -13.54 5.42
N ASN A 371 15.61 -12.66 5.53
CA ASN A 371 14.95 -11.97 4.42
C ASN A 371 14.51 -10.57 4.90
N PRO A 372 15.11 -9.46 4.40
CA PRO A 372 16.20 -9.43 3.42
C PRO A 372 17.50 -10.04 3.98
N MET A 373 18.33 -10.59 3.08
CA MET A 373 19.65 -11.14 3.39
C MET A 373 20.73 -10.14 2.95
N SER A 374 21.56 -9.69 3.89
CA SER A 374 22.64 -8.75 3.60
C SER A 374 23.92 -9.45 3.15
N VAL A 375 24.52 -8.97 2.06
CA VAL A 375 25.76 -9.48 1.45
C VAL A 375 26.72 -8.32 1.23
N ALA A 376 27.97 -8.42 1.68
CA ALA A 376 28.94 -7.36 1.41
C ALA A 376 29.34 -7.37 -0.08
N LEU A 377 29.58 -6.19 -0.66
CA LEU A 377 30.02 -6.02 -2.03
C LEU A 377 31.27 -6.85 -2.31
N ASN A 378 31.28 -7.56 -3.45
CA ASN A 378 32.31 -8.48 -3.90
C ASN A 378 32.53 -9.71 -2.98
N SER A 379 31.61 -10.00 -2.05
CA SER A 379 31.64 -11.24 -1.27
C SER A 379 30.83 -12.36 -1.94
N SER A 380 30.96 -13.59 -1.43
CA SER A 380 30.21 -14.74 -1.95
C SER A 380 28.78 -14.75 -1.41
N PHE A 381 27.80 -14.79 -2.30
CA PHE A 381 26.42 -15.14 -1.95
C PHE A 381 26.23 -16.66 -1.96
N THR A 382 25.60 -17.19 -0.92
CA THR A 382 25.13 -18.57 -0.86
C THR A 382 23.69 -18.52 -0.41
N ASP A 383 22.78 -19.08 -1.20
CA ASP A 383 21.37 -19.19 -0.85
C ASP A 383 21.19 -20.22 0.27
N PRO A 384 20.71 -19.83 1.48
CA PRO A 384 20.38 -20.80 2.52
C PRO A 384 19.15 -21.67 2.20
N GLY A 385 18.43 -21.40 1.11
CA GLY A 385 17.35 -22.23 0.58
C GLY A 385 15.98 -21.95 1.21
N ALA A 386 15.05 -22.86 0.95
CA ALA A 386 13.70 -22.86 1.49
C ALA A 386 13.17 -24.31 1.57
N THR A 387 12.22 -24.56 2.46
CA THR A 387 11.43 -25.80 2.50
C THR A 387 10.01 -25.54 2.03
N ALA A 388 9.29 -26.56 1.57
CA ALA A 388 7.86 -26.47 1.39
C ALA A 388 7.14 -27.67 1.98
N GLU A 389 5.98 -27.42 2.59
CA GLU A 389 5.08 -28.47 3.08
C GLU A 389 3.71 -28.25 2.46
N ASP A 390 3.15 -29.33 1.96
CA ASP A 390 1.80 -29.45 1.44
C ASP A 390 1.00 -30.37 2.38
N ALA A 391 -0.30 -30.11 2.56
CA ALA A 391 -1.10 -30.84 3.54
C ALA A 391 -1.37 -32.29 3.10
N GLU A 392 -1.43 -32.55 1.80
CA GLU A 392 -1.76 -33.83 1.17
C GLU A 392 -0.50 -34.62 0.83
N ASP A 393 0.50 -33.93 0.28
CA ASP A 393 1.75 -34.51 -0.21
C ASP A 393 2.88 -34.49 0.84
N GLY A 394 2.73 -33.74 1.93
CA GLY A 394 3.79 -33.50 2.90
C GLY A 394 4.90 -32.64 2.30
N SER A 395 6.17 -33.03 2.50
CA SER A 395 7.29 -32.19 2.06
C SER A 395 7.40 -32.11 0.53
N VAL A 396 7.28 -30.92 -0.03
CA VAL A 396 7.35 -30.63 -1.48
C VAL A 396 8.70 -29.98 -1.82
N ALA A 397 9.23 -30.32 -2.99
CA ALA A 397 10.51 -29.78 -3.45
C ALA A 397 10.40 -28.29 -3.82
N VAL A 398 11.38 -27.50 -3.38
CA VAL A 398 11.49 -26.08 -3.72
C VAL A 398 12.63 -25.87 -4.71
N THR A 399 12.36 -25.10 -5.77
CA THR A 399 13.37 -24.63 -6.74
C THR A 399 13.63 -23.15 -6.50
N ALA A 400 14.89 -22.74 -6.43
CA ALA A 400 15.28 -21.34 -6.27
C ALA A 400 15.89 -20.78 -7.56
N ASP A 401 15.43 -19.61 -7.99
CA ASP A 401 16.04 -18.78 -9.03
C ASP A 401 16.61 -17.51 -8.41
N CYS A 402 17.92 -17.54 -8.15
CA CYS A 402 18.71 -16.40 -7.69
C CYS A 402 19.57 -15.78 -8.79
N SER A 403 19.25 -16.02 -10.07
CA SER A 403 20.10 -15.61 -11.19
C SER A 403 20.24 -14.09 -11.32
N SER A 404 19.33 -13.33 -10.71
CA SER A 404 19.38 -11.85 -10.67
C SER A 404 20.45 -11.31 -9.71
N VAL A 405 20.86 -12.08 -8.70
CA VAL A 405 21.73 -11.59 -7.61
C VAL A 405 23.14 -11.28 -8.13
N ASN A 406 23.49 -9.99 -8.15
CA ASN A 406 24.81 -9.52 -8.56
C ASN A 406 25.60 -8.93 -7.38
N VAL A 407 26.43 -9.76 -6.76
CA VAL A 407 27.30 -9.35 -5.64
C VAL A 407 28.39 -8.35 -6.00
N SER A 408 28.60 -8.02 -7.29
CA SER A 408 29.61 -7.04 -7.73
C SER A 408 29.07 -5.61 -7.82
N ALA A 409 27.78 -5.40 -7.60
CA ALA A 409 27.16 -4.09 -7.58
C ALA A 409 26.26 -3.97 -6.34
N ALA A 410 26.41 -2.86 -5.60
CA ALA A 410 25.55 -2.58 -4.46
C ALA A 410 24.11 -2.34 -4.96
N GLY A 411 23.12 -2.83 -4.21
CA GLY A 411 21.71 -2.80 -4.59
C GLY A 411 20.93 -3.99 -4.05
N THR A 412 19.62 -3.98 -4.28
CA THR A 412 18.71 -5.05 -3.87
C THR A 412 18.41 -5.97 -5.05
N TYR A 413 18.51 -7.27 -4.81
CA TYR A 413 18.25 -8.32 -5.80
C TYR A 413 17.24 -9.33 -5.27
N SER A 414 16.67 -10.15 -6.15
CA SER A 414 15.60 -11.09 -5.80
C SER A 414 15.97 -12.53 -6.10
N CYS A 415 15.72 -13.41 -5.14
CA CYS A 415 15.69 -14.86 -5.29
C CYS A 415 14.25 -15.34 -5.24
N ILE A 416 13.77 -15.98 -6.31
CA ILE A 416 12.40 -16.51 -6.40
C ILE A 416 12.43 -18.00 -6.10
N TYR A 417 11.66 -18.44 -5.11
CA TYR A 417 11.45 -19.84 -4.75
C TYR A 417 10.12 -20.31 -5.34
N THR A 418 10.08 -21.52 -5.87
CA THR A 418 8.88 -22.12 -6.45
C THR A 418 8.72 -23.55 -5.95
N ALA A 419 7.53 -23.89 -5.47
CA ALA A 419 7.15 -25.24 -5.08
C ALA A 419 5.95 -25.68 -5.90
N THR A 420 5.93 -26.95 -6.30
CA THR A 420 4.85 -27.55 -7.08
C THR A 420 4.51 -28.93 -6.53
N ASP A 421 3.28 -29.12 -6.08
CA ASP A 421 2.74 -30.39 -5.56
C ASP A 421 2.38 -31.39 -6.68
N ALA A 422 1.86 -32.56 -6.29
CA ALA A 422 1.46 -33.64 -7.18
C ALA A 422 0.20 -33.35 -8.00
N ASP A 423 -0.66 -32.44 -7.52
CA ASP A 423 -1.85 -31.93 -8.21
C ASP A 423 -1.52 -30.75 -9.14
N ALA A 424 -0.22 -30.43 -9.27
CA ALA A 424 0.35 -29.37 -10.10
C ALA A 424 -0.03 -27.95 -9.68
N ASN A 425 -0.38 -27.75 -8.40
CA ASN A 425 -0.51 -26.41 -7.87
C ASN A 425 0.88 -25.80 -7.62
N VAL A 426 0.99 -24.48 -7.71
CA VAL A 426 2.29 -23.79 -7.69
C VAL A 426 2.24 -22.62 -6.72
N THR A 427 3.20 -22.60 -5.79
CA THR A 427 3.42 -21.48 -4.86
C THR A 427 4.79 -20.88 -5.11
N THR A 428 4.90 -19.55 -4.97
CA THR A 428 6.18 -18.84 -5.03
C THR A 428 6.43 -18.00 -3.79
N ALA A 429 7.70 -17.86 -3.40
CA ALA A 429 8.15 -16.94 -2.34
C ALA A 429 9.39 -16.18 -2.81
N GLU A 430 9.67 -15.01 -2.24
CA GLU A 430 10.81 -14.17 -2.63
C GLU A 430 11.73 -13.87 -1.44
N ARG A 431 13.04 -14.05 -1.64
CA ARG A 431 14.07 -13.46 -0.76
C ARG A 431 14.69 -12.26 -1.44
N GLN A 432 14.71 -11.14 -0.74
CA GLN A 432 15.52 -9.98 -1.09
C GLN A 432 16.97 -10.18 -0.61
N VAL A 433 17.93 -9.87 -1.49
CA VAL A 433 19.37 -9.91 -1.22
C VAL A 433 19.93 -8.51 -1.37
N GLU A 434 20.33 -7.92 -0.26
CA GLU A 434 20.88 -6.57 -0.20
C GLU A 434 22.41 -6.62 -0.27
N VAL A 435 22.97 -6.16 -1.40
CA VAL A 435 24.41 -6.02 -1.56
C VAL A 435 24.83 -4.62 -1.11
N TRP A 436 25.66 -4.53 -0.07
CA TRP A 436 26.09 -3.26 0.52
C TRP A 436 27.61 -3.07 0.44
N ASP A 437 28.07 -1.83 0.22
CA ASP A 437 29.50 -1.52 0.18
C ASP A 437 30.03 -1.20 1.60
N PRO A 438 30.88 -2.07 2.19
CA PRO A 438 31.43 -1.85 3.52
C PRO A 438 32.48 -0.74 3.58
N THR A 439 32.88 -0.20 2.44
CA THR A 439 33.87 0.88 2.31
C THR A 439 33.24 2.22 1.93
N ALA A 440 31.91 2.25 1.72
CA ALA A 440 31.19 3.49 1.55
C ALA A 440 31.41 4.38 2.78
N PRO A 441 31.83 5.66 2.60
CA PRO A 441 31.93 6.58 3.72
C PRO A 441 30.58 6.69 4.42
N THR A 442 30.60 6.64 5.75
CA THR A 442 29.38 6.80 6.55
C THR A 442 29.07 8.29 6.60
N GLU A 443 28.02 8.69 5.87
CA GLU A 443 27.49 10.05 5.86
C GLU A 443 27.06 10.43 7.30
N THR A 444 27.49 11.60 7.79
CA THR A 444 27.24 12.02 9.19
C THR A 444 25.89 12.71 9.34
N CYS A 445 25.35 13.28 8.25
CA CYS A 445 24.06 13.96 8.18
C CYS A 445 23.90 15.09 9.22
N GLU A 446 25.00 15.73 9.60
CA GLU A 446 24.96 16.87 10.52
C GLU A 446 24.37 18.09 9.80
N GLN A 447 23.46 18.80 10.46
CA GLN A 447 22.87 20.03 9.94
C GLN A 447 23.32 21.22 10.77
N VAL A 448 23.78 22.28 10.11
CA VAL A 448 24.21 23.51 10.77
C VAL A 448 23.54 24.70 10.12
N SER A 449 22.75 25.44 10.91
CA SER A 449 22.18 26.73 10.53
C SER A 449 23.08 27.87 11.01
N ALA A 450 23.63 28.66 10.08
CA ALA A 450 24.40 29.86 10.40
C ALA A 450 24.39 30.87 9.25
N SER A 451 24.99 32.04 9.47
CA SER A 451 25.15 33.04 8.40
C SER A 451 26.22 32.62 7.38
N PRO A 452 26.12 33.10 6.12
CA PRO A 452 27.11 32.75 5.08
C PRO A 452 28.56 33.05 5.50
N SER A 453 28.82 34.18 6.16
CA SER A 453 30.15 34.50 6.71
C SER A 453 30.61 33.55 7.82
N ALA A 454 29.70 33.02 8.63
CA ALA A 454 30.00 32.04 9.67
C ALA A 454 30.29 30.65 9.07
N HIS A 455 29.60 30.26 8.00
CA HIS A 455 29.92 29.04 7.25
C HIS A 455 31.30 29.10 6.61
N VAL A 456 31.69 30.24 6.04
CA VAL A 456 33.03 30.46 5.50
C VAL A 456 34.10 30.38 6.60
N SER A 457 33.86 31.01 7.75
CA SER A 457 34.79 31.01 8.89
C SER A 457 34.99 29.62 9.49
N ALA A 458 33.97 28.77 9.42
CA ALA A 458 33.99 27.40 9.92
C ALA A 458 34.47 26.36 8.89
N GLY A 459 34.82 26.78 7.66
CA GLY A 459 35.28 25.89 6.60
C GLY A 459 34.18 25.08 5.91
N ARG A 460 32.90 25.32 6.22
CA ARG A 460 31.74 24.68 5.56
C ARG A 460 31.41 25.30 4.21
N ALA A 461 31.88 26.52 3.97
CA ALA A 461 31.75 27.25 2.70
C ALA A 461 33.07 27.97 2.39
N TYR A 462 33.20 28.52 1.19
CA TYR A 462 34.30 29.38 0.80
C TYR A 462 33.83 30.65 0.08
N ALA A 463 34.61 31.73 0.18
CA ALA A 463 34.30 32.98 -0.51
C ALA A 463 34.79 32.93 -1.97
N GLY A 464 33.93 33.31 -2.92
CA GLY A 464 34.22 33.27 -4.35
C GLY A 464 33.42 34.31 -5.16
N GLY A 465 33.41 34.14 -6.48
CA GLY A 465 32.75 35.06 -7.41
C GLY A 465 33.51 36.37 -7.61
N ASN A 466 32.89 37.36 -8.28
CA ASN A 466 33.53 38.64 -8.54
C ASN A 466 33.84 39.37 -7.23
N TYR A 467 35.13 39.65 -7.00
CA TYR A 467 35.67 40.28 -5.80
C TYR A 467 35.44 39.49 -4.49
N ASN A 468 35.24 38.16 -4.56
CA ASN A 468 34.98 37.29 -3.40
C ASN A 468 33.75 37.70 -2.56
N LEU A 469 32.75 38.32 -3.20
CA LEU A 469 31.57 38.85 -2.53
C LEU A 469 30.47 37.80 -2.28
N ARG A 470 30.63 36.57 -2.78
CA ARG A 470 29.67 35.47 -2.61
C ARG A 470 30.28 34.34 -1.79
N ALA A 471 29.44 33.62 -1.06
CA ALA A 471 29.82 32.40 -0.36
C ALA A 471 29.23 31.18 -1.07
N TYR A 472 30.04 30.14 -1.25
CA TYR A 472 29.66 28.89 -1.88
C TYR A 472 29.88 27.74 -0.91
N ALA A 473 28.89 26.87 -0.75
CA ALA A 473 29.03 25.65 0.04
C ALA A 473 30.12 24.75 -0.56
N ASN A 474 30.92 24.08 0.28
CA ASN A 474 32.14 23.41 -0.18
C ASN A 474 31.89 22.00 -0.77
N GLY A 475 30.67 21.48 -0.66
CA GLY A 475 30.23 20.17 -1.13
C GLY A 475 29.65 20.20 -2.54
N ASP A 476 28.78 21.16 -2.83
CA ASP A 476 28.01 21.31 -4.09
C ASP A 476 28.28 22.62 -4.85
N ASP A 477 29.14 23.50 -4.33
CA ASP A 477 29.40 24.83 -4.89
C ASP A 477 28.13 25.70 -5.01
N ALA A 478 27.08 25.41 -4.22
CA ALA A 478 25.86 26.19 -4.24
C ALA A 478 26.07 27.57 -3.59
N ASP A 479 25.57 28.61 -4.24
CA ASP A 479 25.67 29.98 -3.74
C ASP A 479 24.71 30.20 -2.57
N ILE A 480 25.26 30.41 -1.39
CA ILE A 480 24.50 30.60 -0.14
C ILE A 480 24.34 32.07 0.25
N GLY A 481 24.70 33.00 -0.63
CA GLY A 481 24.52 34.44 -0.42
C GLY A 481 25.82 35.22 -0.34
N GLY A 482 25.78 36.39 0.31
CA GLY A 482 26.92 37.29 0.41
C GLY A 482 27.99 36.79 1.39
N SER A 483 29.26 36.76 1.01
CA SER A 483 30.35 36.31 1.91
C SER A 483 30.55 37.21 3.14
N PHE A 484 30.01 38.43 3.09
CA PHE A 484 29.99 39.42 4.16
C PHE A 484 28.69 39.38 4.99
N ASP A 485 27.73 38.54 4.61
CA ASP A 485 26.44 38.43 5.30
C ASP A 485 26.62 37.71 6.64
N SER A 486 26.34 38.44 7.71
CA SER A 486 26.45 37.97 9.09
C SER A 486 25.11 37.96 9.83
N TRP A 487 24.00 38.17 9.13
CA TRP A 487 22.67 38.39 9.74
C TRP A 487 21.58 37.50 9.15
N SER A 488 21.73 36.99 7.93
CA SER A 488 20.86 35.92 7.42
C SER A 488 21.30 34.55 7.96
N ASN A 489 20.43 33.55 7.81
CA ASN A 489 20.74 32.16 8.14
C ASN A 489 20.50 31.28 6.93
N VAL A 490 21.44 30.38 6.68
CA VAL A 490 21.35 29.29 5.70
C VAL A 490 21.67 28.00 6.42
N VAL A 491 20.98 26.91 6.09
CA VAL A 491 21.29 25.58 6.60
C VAL A 491 22.24 24.90 5.61
N LEU A 492 23.34 24.34 6.12
CA LEU A 492 24.16 23.40 5.37
C LEU A 492 24.09 22.03 6.01
N TYR A 493 24.17 21.01 5.16
CA TYR A 493 24.10 19.59 5.51
C TYR A 493 25.46 18.96 5.25
N GLU A 494 26.03 18.26 6.22
CA GLU A 494 27.25 17.49 6.02
C GLU A 494 26.90 16.15 5.38
N GLY A 495 27.53 15.86 4.25
CA GLY A 495 27.49 14.55 3.62
C GLY A 495 28.71 13.74 4.04
N ASP A 496 29.63 13.50 3.09
CA ASP A 496 30.99 13.08 3.37
C ASP A 496 31.63 13.98 4.47
N PRO A 497 32.38 13.42 5.43
CA PRO A 497 33.01 14.22 6.50
C PRO A 497 33.81 15.43 5.97
N GLY A 498 33.40 16.63 6.35
CA GLY A 498 34.00 17.90 5.92
C GLY A 498 33.45 18.48 4.61
N ARG A 499 32.49 17.82 3.95
CA ARG A 499 31.81 18.29 2.73
C ARG A 499 30.37 18.69 3.06
N TRP A 500 30.02 19.92 2.75
CA TRP A 500 28.80 20.58 3.18
C TRP A 500 28.00 21.07 1.97
N PHE A 501 26.72 20.73 1.97
CA PHE A 501 25.79 20.90 0.86
C PHE A 501 24.68 21.89 1.27
N ALA A 502 24.21 22.72 0.35
CA ALA A 502 23.11 23.65 0.60
C ALA A 502 21.74 22.96 0.59
N SER A 503 21.65 21.80 -0.07
CA SER A 503 20.53 20.87 0.00
C SER A 503 20.91 19.62 0.77
N GLU A 504 19.93 19.00 1.44
CA GLU A 504 20.13 17.74 2.14
C GLU A 504 20.57 16.64 1.16
N PRO A 505 21.71 15.95 1.41
CA PRO A 505 22.13 14.83 0.59
C PRO A 505 21.10 13.68 0.60
N ALA A 506 21.01 12.96 -0.52
CA ALA A 506 20.20 11.75 -0.71
C ALA A 506 20.28 10.76 0.46
N ALA A 507 21.51 10.49 0.87
CA ALA A 507 21.85 9.55 1.93
C ALA A 507 21.38 10.00 3.33
N CYS A 508 21.02 11.28 3.49
CA CYS A 508 20.51 11.87 4.72
C CYS A 508 18.98 12.03 4.72
N GLY A 509 18.29 11.47 3.72
CA GLY A 509 16.84 11.61 3.54
C GLY A 509 16.43 12.83 2.71
N GLY A 510 17.39 13.50 2.06
CA GLY A 510 17.10 14.52 1.07
C GLY A 510 16.63 13.90 -0.24
N ASN A 511 15.65 14.51 -0.91
CA ASN A 511 15.34 14.12 -2.29
C ASN A 511 16.41 14.70 -3.22
N ASP A 512 17.09 13.82 -3.96
CA ASP A 512 18.18 14.07 -4.89
C ASP A 512 17.76 15.06 -6.00
N ASN A 513 17.82 16.36 -5.72
CA ASN A 513 17.61 17.40 -6.73
C ASN A 513 18.78 18.40 -6.73
N ALA A 514 20.00 17.88 -6.89
CA ALA A 514 21.16 18.70 -7.22
C ALA A 514 22.22 17.89 -7.98
N GLY A 515 22.16 17.90 -9.32
CA GLY A 515 23.30 17.45 -10.15
C GLY A 515 23.03 16.97 -11.58
N GLY A 516 22.65 17.87 -12.50
CA GLY A 516 23.12 17.91 -13.90
C GLY A 516 22.92 16.71 -14.86
N ASN A 517 21.98 16.91 -15.80
CA ASN A 517 21.79 16.30 -17.14
C ASN A 517 21.18 14.90 -17.27
N GLY A 518 19.86 14.87 -17.53
CA GLY A 518 19.22 13.83 -18.34
C GLY A 518 17.74 13.58 -18.00
N ASP A 519 16.84 14.46 -18.48
CA ASP A 519 15.41 14.24 -18.78
C ASP A 519 14.42 13.78 -17.67
N ASP A 520 13.72 14.73 -16.99
CA ASP A 520 12.23 14.91 -16.97
C ASP A 520 11.81 16.20 -16.17
N PRO A 521 10.59 16.79 -16.28
CA PRO A 521 10.44 18.19 -16.64
C PRO A 521 9.42 18.94 -15.74
N PHE A 522 9.86 19.61 -14.68
CA PHE A 522 9.05 20.71 -14.14
C PHE A 522 9.66 22.04 -14.57
N SER A 523 9.41 22.41 -15.82
CA SER A 523 9.66 23.77 -16.27
C SER A 523 8.62 24.67 -15.62
N CYS A 524 9.05 25.64 -14.81
CA CYS A 524 8.18 26.71 -14.32
C CYS A 524 7.33 27.24 -15.49
N GLN A 525 6.01 27.16 -15.36
CA GLN A 525 5.06 27.66 -16.34
C GLN A 525 4.44 28.95 -15.82
N ASP A 526 4.26 29.95 -16.68
CA ASP A 526 3.55 31.17 -16.33
C ASP A 526 2.33 31.41 -17.23
N TRP A 527 1.33 32.09 -16.66
CA TRP A 527 0.11 32.47 -17.36
C TRP A 527 -0.19 33.93 -17.09
N ASN A 528 -0.56 34.65 -18.15
CA ASN A 528 -1.15 35.98 -18.07
C ASN A 528 -2.62 35.89 -18.45
N ALA A 529 -3.51 35.88 -17.47
CA ALA A 529 -4.95 35.80 -17.69
C ALA A 529 -5.71 36.74 -16.73
N SER A 530 -7.02 36.83 -16.93
CA SER A 530 -7.86 37.58 -16.00
C SER A 530 -7.94 36.86 -14.65
N ASN A 531 -8.14 37.62 -13.57
CA ASN A 531 -8.24 37.10 -12.21
C ASN A 531 -9.35 36.03 -12.08
N LEU A 532 -10.48 36.20 -12.77
CA LEU A 532 -11.53 35.17 -12.84
C LEU A 532 -11.06 33.90 -13.56
N SER A 533 -10.27 34.02 -14.62
CA SER A 533 -9.75 32.87 -15.37
C SER A 533 -8.71 32.09 -14.59
N HIS A 534 -7.90 32.76 -13.76
CA HIS A 534 -7.01 32.09 -12.81
C HIS A 534 -7.80 31.32 -11.75
N ASN A 535 -8.88 31.93 -11.22
CA ASN A 535 -9.73 31.29 -10.22
C ASN A 535 -10.45 30.04 -10.77
N MET A 536 -11.06 30.15 -11.94
CA MET A 536 -11.72 29.03 -12.60
C MET A 536 -10.75 27.90 -12.99
N ALA A 537 -9.47 28.21 -13.17
CA ALA A 537 -8.44 27.23 -13.51
C ALA A 537 -7.64 26.74 -12.28
N GLY A 538 -8.10 27.02 -11.06
CA GLY A 538 -7.47 26.58 -9.82
C GLY A 538 -6.17 27.31 -9.45
N ARG A 539 -5.68 28.23 -10.29
CA ARG A 539 -4.45 29.02 -10.08
C ARG A 539 -4.63 30.17 -9.08
N ALA A 540 -5.87 30.49 -8.73
CA ALA A 540 -6.22 31.51 -7.75
C ALA A 540 -7.52 31.14 -6.99
N TYR A 541 -7.80 31.81 -5.88
CA TYR A 541 -9.08 31.74 -5.17
C TYR A 541 -9.61 33.15 -4.85
N TYR A 542 -10.89 33.25 -4.47
CA TYR A 542 -11.53 34.53 -4.15
C TYR A 542 -11.86 34.62 -2.66
N ALA A 543 -11.29 35.63 -2.00
CA ALA A 543 -11.49 35.93 -0.58
C ALA A 543 -11.56 37.44 -0.36
N GLY A 544 -12.62 38.11 -0.86
CA GLY A 544 -12.71 39.58 -0.84
C GLY A 544 -11.80 40.30 -1.85
N GLY A 545 -11.11 39.50 -2.66
CA GLY A 545 -10.17 39.82 -3.73
C GLY A 545 -9.60 38.51 -4.28
N TYR A 546 -8.86 38.54 -5.38
CA TYR A 546 -8.25 37.33 -5.97
C TYR A 546 -6.83 37.14 -5.46
N TYR A 547 -6.50 35.92 -5.05
CA TYR A 547 -5.20 35.52 -4.50
C TYR A 547 -4.70 34.26 -5.20
N SER A 548 -3.39 34.13 -5.44
CA SER A 548 -2.85 32.92 -6.07
C SER A 548 -2.97 31.70 -5.15
N THR A 549 -3.22 30.52 -5.71
CA THR A 549 -3.38 29.27 -4.94
C THR A 549 -2.01 28.73 -4.57
N GLY A 550 -1.66 28.68 -3.28
CA GLY A 550 -0.38 28.19 -2.78
C GLY A 550 0.62 29.29 -2.38
N GLY A 551 0.64 30.42 -3.11
CA GLY A 551 1.45 31.59 -2.74
C GLY A 551 0.72 32.67 -1.92
N ASP A 552 -0.62 32.66 -1.93
CA ASP A 552 -1.47 33.68 -1.28
C ASP A 552 -1.19 35.12 -1.73
N ASP A 553 -0.61 35.30 -2.92
CA ASP A 553 -0.26 36.60 -3.45
C ASP A 553 -1.48 37.33 -3.99
N TYR A 554 -1.64 38.60 -3.65
CA TYR A 554 -2.79 39.39 -4.10
C TYR A 554 -2.72 39.77 -5.58
N LEU A 555 -3.65 39.25 -6.37
CA LEU A 555 -3.78 39.47 -7.82
C LEU A 555 -4.71 40.64 -8.17
N GLY A 556 -5.52 41.11 -7.22
CA GLY A 556 -6.44 42.24 -7.39
C GLY A 556 -7.92 41.92 -7.13
N ALA A 557 -8.76 42.95 -6.95
CA ALA A 557 -10.16 42.76 -6.54
C ALA A 557 -11.17 42.63 -7.70
N ILE A 558 -10.76 42.95 -8.94
CA ILE A 558 -11.69 43.04 -10.08
C ILE A 558 -11.56 41.77 -10.94
N PRO A 559 -12.66 41.05 -11.24
CA PRO A 559 -12.63 39.81 -12.02
C PRO A 559 -11.97 39.94 -13.40
N GLY A 560 -12.08 41.11 -14.04
CA GLY A 560 -11.50 41.43 -15.34
C GLY A 560 -10.08 42.01 -15.30
N GLY A 561 -9.47 42.18 -14.12
CA GLY A 561 -8.05 42.55 -14.00
C GLY A 561 -7.15 41.39 -14.45
N TYR A 562 -5.98 41.70 -15.01
CA TYR A 562 -5.02 40.71 -15.49
C TYR A 562 -3.80 40.65 -14.56
N ALA A 563 -3.30 39.45 -14.32
CA ALA A 563 -2.11 39.20 -13.52
C ALA A 563 -1.26 38.09 -14.15
N TRP A 564 0.04 38.17 -13.94
CA TRP A 564 0.95 37.06 -14.21
C TRP A 564 0.99 36.14 -12.99
N VAL A 565 0.81 34.85 -13.21
CA VAL A 565 0.92 33.80 -12.19
C VAL A 565 1.86 32.74 -12.73
N LYS A 566 2.85 32.34 -11.94
CA LYS A 566 3.79 31.26 -12.25
C LYS A 566 3.55 30.07 -11.34
N GLU A 567 3.81 28.87 -11.84
CA GLU A 567 3.80 27.65 -11.05
C GLU A 567 5.23 27.30 -10.66
N THR A 568 5.53 27.37 -9.36
CA THR A 568 6.89 27.14 -8.83
C THR A 568 7.13 25.67 -8.47
N SER A 569 6.06 24.93 -8.22
CA SER A 569 5.99 23.47 -8.14
C SER A 569 4.55 23.05 -8.41
N GLU A 570 4.29 21.79 -8.76
CA GLU A 570 2.95 21.30 -9.09
C GLU A 570 1.89 21.72 -8.05
N GLY A 571 0.89 22.49 -8.49
CA GLY A 571 -0.19 23.00 -7.66
C GLY A 571 0.12 24.26 -6.83
N VAL A 572 1.35 24.79 -6.90
CA VAL A 572 1.78 26.01 -6.17
C VAL A 572 1.95 27.17 -7.13
N PHE A 573 1.03 28.13 -7.01
CA PHE A 573 0.94 29.30 -7.88
C PHE A 573 1.30 30.58 -7.11
N GLU A 574 2.21 31.36 -7.68
CA GLU A 574 2.72 32.63 -7.15
C GLU A 574 2.51 33.77 -8.14
N GLN A 575 2.38 35.00 -7.65
CA GLN A 575 2.33 36.18 -8.51
C GLN A 575 3.69 36.43 -9.17
N GLY A 576 3.71 36.47 -10.50
CA GLY A 576 4.90 36.80 -11.28
C GLY A 576 5.11 35.89 -12.47
N GLN A 577 6.32 35.98 -13.05
CA GLN A 577 6.77 35.21 -14.20
C GLN A 577 7.96 34.34 -13.82
N CYS A 578 8.14 33.23 -14.52
CA CYS A 578 9.33 32.41 -14.39
C CYS A 578 10.57 33.23 -14.83
N GLN A 579 11.69 33.13 -14.09
CA GLN A 579 12.91 33.89 -14.35
C GLN A 579 13.78 33.24 -15.44
#